data_AF-A0A059F397-F1
#
_entry.id   AF-A0A059F397-F1
#
_cell.length_a   1.000
_cell.length_b   1.000
_cell.length_c   1.000
_cell.angle_alpha   90.00
_cell.angle_beta   90.00
_cell.angle_gamma   90.00
#
_symmetry.space_group_name_H-M   'P 1'
#
loop_
_entity.id
_entity.type
_entity.pdbx_description
1 polymer ?
#
loop_
_entity_poly.entity_id
_entity_poly.type
_entity_poly.pdbx_seq_one_letter_code
_entity_poly.pdbx_strand_id
1 'polypeptide(L)'
;MTEEFLKERYTKFIKANGLNSENIYSLLNECNLKVPFRRIKIPANYEEFNQLASYLSSAESEIIDKLYLIFNKNTLNKSDIATIVKNASFFDEDQLVLLYDHLDLKDEIDIEDFVKKVCIKQEI
;
A
#
# COMPACT_ATOMS: atom_id res chain seq x y z
N MET A 1 10.35 -8.66 9.08
CA MET A 1 10.86 -7.40 9.67
C MET A 1 10.89 -7.59 11.17
N THR A 2 11.99 -7.25 11.86
CA THR A 2 12.08 -7.41 13.33
C THR A 2 11.78 -6.09 14.05
N GLU A 3 11.22 -6.16 15.26
CA GLU A 3 10.93 -4.99 16.08
C GLU A 3 12.19 -4.17 16.40
N GLU A 4 13.33 -4.83 16.61
CA GLU A 4 14.62 -4.16 16.88
C GLU A 4 15.06 -3.26 15.70
N PHE A 5 14.83 -3.70 14.46
CA PHE A 5 15.14 -2.91 13.28
C PHE A 5 14.26 -1.65 13.19
N LEU A 6 12.96 -1.78 13.44
CA LEU A 6 12.01 -0.66 13.46
C LEU A 6 12.37 0.36 14.53
N LYS A 7 12.72 -0.11 15.73
CA LYS A 7 13.11 0.73 16.87
C LYS A 7 14.38 1.52 16.59
N GLU A 8 15.38 0.87 15.99
CA GLU A 8 16.63 1.53 15.64
C GLU A 8 16.40 2.64 14.60
N ARG A 9 15.66 2.33 13.52
CA ARG A 9 15.35 3.29 12.44
C ARG A 9 14.52 4.47 12.95
N TYR A 10 13.46 4.20 13.70
CA TYR A 10 12.64 5.24 14.34
C TYR A 10 13.50 6.15 15.23
N THR A 11 14.32 5.58 16.11
CA THR A 11 15.13 6.37 17.04
C THR A 11 16.17 7.23 16.32
N LYS A 12 16.84 6.70 15.29
CA LYS A 12 17.79 7.45 14.47
C LYS A 12 17.10 8.60 13.72
N PHE A 13 15.93 8.33 13.14
CA PHE A 13 15.17 9.30 12.36
C PHE A 13 14.63 10.44 13.21
N ILE A 14 13.98 10.13 14.34
CA ILE A 14 13.43 11.14 15.26
C ILE A 14 14.51 12.06 15.81
N LYS A 15 15.69 11.52 16.12
CA LYS A 15 16.83 12.33 16.59
C LYS A 15 17.37 13.29 15.53
N ALA A 16 17.28 12.94 14.26
CA ALA A 16 17.78 13.75 13.16
C ALA A 16 16.77 14.82 12.70
N ASN A 17 15.49 14.43 12.55
CA ASN A 17 14.51 15.24 11.81
C ASN A 17 13.21 15.53 12.59
N GLY A 18 12.97 14.86 13.73
CA GLY A 18 11.63 14.78 14.34
C GLY A 18 10.63 14.02 13.45
N LEU A 19 9.40 13.79 13.94
CA LEU A 19 8.32 13.22 13.10
C LEU A 19 7.26 14.25 12.78
N ASN A 20 6.93 14.39 11.51
CA ASN A 20 5.84 15.23 11.05
C ASN A 20 5.22 14.67 9.77
N SER A 21 4.18 15.34 9.28
CA SER A 21 3.39 14.96 8.11
C SER A 21 4.22 14.85 6.83
N GLU A 22 5.31 15.59 6.76
CA GLU A 22 6.15 15.72 5.56
C GLU A 22 7.19 14.61 5.48
N ASN A 23 7.64 14.10 6.63
CA ASN A 23 8.78 13.18 6.71
C ASN A 23 8.42 11.75 7.16
N ILE A 24 7.18 11.51 7.60
CA ILE A 24 6.71 10.17 7.98
C ILE A 24 6.84 9.16 6.82
N TYR A 25 6.60 9.60 5.58
CA TYR A 25 6.75 8.75 4.40
C TYR A 25 8.21 8.35 4.17
N SER A 26 9.17 9.23 4.49
CA SER A 26 10.61 8.92 4.40
C SER A 26 11.00 7.86 5.43
N LEU A 27 10.49 7.95 6.65
CA LEU A 27 10.72 6.94 7.69
C LEU A 27 10.11 5.59 7.31
N LEU A 28 8.88 5.59 6.78
CA LEU A 28 8.24 4.35 6.31
C LEU A 28 9.02 3.73 5.15
N ASN A 29 9.52 4.55 4.22
CA ASN A 29 10.36 4.09 3.13
C ASN A 29 11.70 3.51 3.62
N GLU A 30 12.35 4.13 4.61
CA GLU A 30 13.55 3.57 5.26
C GLU A 30 13.30 2.19 5.90
N CYS A 31 12.07 1.96 6.34
CA CYS A 31 11.63 0.69 6.90
C CYS A 31 11.11 -0.29 5.84
N ASN A 32 11.18 0.04 4.54
CA ASN A 32 10.56 -0.72 3.44
C ASN A 32 9.05 -0.92 3.61
N LEU A 33 8.37 -0.01 4.31
CA LEU A 33 6.93 -0.03 4.52
C LEU A 33 6.24 0.85 3.49
N LYS A 34 5.27 0.27 2.79
CA LYS A 34 4.49 0.95 1.77
C LYS A 34 3.15 1.37 2.35
N VAL A 35 2.70 2.55 1.95
CA VAL A 35 1.42 3.08 2.39
C VAL A 35 0.40 2.92 1.26
N PRO A 36 -0.57 2.01 1.37
CA PRO A 36 -1.55 1.78 0.31
C PRO A 36 -2.68 2.82 0.27
N PHE A 37 -2.63 3.89 1.09
CA PHE A 37 -3.67 4.92 1.18
C PHE A 37 -3.08 6.34 1.21
N ARG A 38 -3.84 7.34 0.72
CA ARG A 38 -3.40 8.75 0.68
C ARG A 38 -3.18 9.41 2.05
N ARG A 39 -3.75 8.88 3.13
CA ARG A 39 -3.66 9.47 4.47
C ARG A 39 -3.30 8.40 5.49
N ILE A 40 -2.20 8.65 6.19
CA ILE A 40 -1.83 7.92 7.39
C ILE A 40 -1.91 8.84 8.59
N LYS A 41 -2.36 8.29 9.72
CA LYS A 41 -2.25 8.97 11.00
C LYS A 41 -0.77 9.02 11.37
N ILE A 42 -0.25 10.22 11.64
CA ILE A 42 1.15 10.40 12.06
C ILE A 42 1.28 9.82 13.47
N PRO A 43 2.17 8.84 13.69
CA PRO A 43 2.31 8.22 14.99
C PRO A 43 2.96 9.19 15.98
N ALA A 44 2.32 9.39 17.15
CA ALA A 44 2.84 10.32 18.16
C ALA A 44 4.10 9.78 18.89
N ASN A 45 4.29 8.46 18.88
CA ASN A 45 5.37 7.77 19.58
C ASN A 45 5.75 6.47 18.85
N TYR A 46 6.76 5.78 19.37
CA TYR A 46 7.24 4.53 18.79
C TYR A 46 6.18 3.42 18.81
N GLU A 47 5.32 3.36 19.82
CA GLU A 47 4.28 2.33 19.92
C GLU A 47 3.26 2.48 18.79
N GLU A 48 2.78 3.71 18.56
CA GLU A 48 1.91 4.02 17.42
C GLU A 48 2.61 3.74 16.07
N PHE A 49 3.91 4.01 15.97
CA PHE A 49 4.69 3.69 14.78
C PHE A 49 4.82 2.18 14.56
N ASN A 50 5.06 1.41 15.61
CA ASN A 50 5.18 -0.05 15.53
C ASN A 50 3.84 -0.69 15.14
N GLN A 51 2.72 -0.16 15.65
CA GLN A 51 1.38 -0.56 15.23
C GLN A 51 1.14 -0.24 13.75
N LEU A 52 1.50 0.96 13.30
CA LEU A 52 1.41 1.35 11.89
C LEU A 52 2.29 0.44 11.02
N ALA A 53 3.53 0.18 11.42
CA ALA A 53 4.45 -0.70 10.71
C ALA A 53 3.93 -2.14 10.60
N SER A 54 3.38 -2.68 11.70
CA SER A 54 2.77 -4.01 11.72
C SER A 54 1.56 -4.05 10.78
N TYR A 55 0.70 -3.04 10.83
CA TYR A 55 -0.47 -2.93 9.96
C TYR A 55 -0.06 -2.82 8.49
N LEU A 56 0.92 -1.99 8.15
CA LEU A 56 1.42 -1.87 6.77
C LEU A 56 2.12 -3.14 6.28
N SER A 57 2.73 -3.91 7.19
CA SER A 57 3.33 -5.21 6.87
C SER A 57 2.27 -6.29 6.60
N SER A 58 1.09 -6.23 7.23
CA SER A 58 -0.02 -7.15 6.98
C SER A 58 -1.02 -6.66 5.93
N ALA A 59 -1.00 -5.36 5.60
CA ALA A 59 -2.00 -4.73 4.74
C ALA A 59 -2.03 -5.35 3.34
N GLU A 60 -0.88 -5.71 2.76
CA GLU A 60 -0.82 -6.38 1.46
C GLU A 60 -1.59 -7.70 1.50
N SER A 61 -1.30 -8.56 2.48
CA SER A 61 -2.00 -9.83 2.68
C SER A 61 -3.48 -9.64 2.99
N GLU A 62 -3.85 -8.68 3.85
CA GLU A 62 -5.26 -8.40 4.16
C GLU A 62 -6.05 -7.91 2.95
N ILE A 63 -5.43 -7.11 2.07
CA ILE A 63 -6.06 -6.66 0.82
C ILE A 63 -6.26 -7.85 -0.11
N ILE A 64 -5.24 -8.71 -0.25
CA ILE A 64 -5.31 -9.93 -1.04
C ILE A 64 -6.44 -10.84 -0.55
N ASP A 65 -6.49 -11.15 0.76
CA ASP A 65 -7.55 -11.96 1.37
C ASP A 65 -8.95 -11.38 1.13
N LYS A 66 -9.11 -10.05 1.25
CA LYS A 66 -10.39 -9.39 0.97
C LYS A 66 -10.77 -9.49 -0.50
N LEU A 67 -9.82 -9.34 -1.43
CA LEU A 67 -10.09 -9.48 -2.86
C LEU A 67 -10.49 -10.93 -3.20
N TYR A 68 -9.82 -11.93 -2.61
CA TYR A 68 -10.22 -13.32 -2.73
C TYR A 68 -11.65 -13.55 -2.22
N LEU A 69 -12.02 -12.98 -1.07
CA LEU A 69 -13.37 -13.09 -0.52
C LEU A 69 -14.45 -12.41 -1.37
N ILE A 70 -14.15 -11.24 -1.94
CA ILE A 70 -15.11 -10.46 -2.75
C ILE A 70 -15.37 -11.12 -4.10
N PHE A 71 -14.30 -11.53 -4.79
CA PHE A 71 -14.40 -12.03 -6.16
C PHE A 71 -14.53 -13.56 -6.25
N ASN A 72 -14.19 -14.28 -5.17
CA ASN A 72 -14.23 -15.74 -5.08
C ASN A 72 -13.49 -16.44 -6.23
N LYS A 73 -12.34 -15.88 -6.62
CA LYS A 73 -11.46 -16.37 -7.69
C LYS A 73 -10.06 -15.82 -7.49
N ASN A 74 -9.10 -16.38 -8.21
CA ASN A 74 -7.69 -16.00 -8.08
C ASN A 74 -7.23 -14.94 -9.08
N THR A 75 -7.99 -14.75 -10.17
CA THR A 75 -7.67 -13.79 -11.21
C THR A 75 -8.76 -12.72 -11.31
N LEU A 76 -8.34 -11.49 -11.56
CA LEU A 76 -9.20 -10.34 -11.81
C LEU A 76 -9.20 -10.04 -13.31
N ASN A 77 -10.38 -9.85 -13.88
CA ASN A 77 -10.56 -9.33 -15.22
C ASN A 77 -10.83 -7.82 -15.19
N LYS A 78 -10.95 -7.21 -16.37
CA LYS A 78 -11.22 -5.78 -16.49
C LYS A 78 -12.47 -5.33 -15.73
N SER A 79 -13.56 -6.11 -15.73
CA SER A 79 -14.80 -5.77 -15.01
C SER A 79 -14.64 -5.81 -13.49
N ASP A 80 -13.85 -6.75 -12.97
CA ASP A 80 -13.58 -6.82 -11.53
C ASP A 80 -12.76 -5.62 -11.06
N ILE A 81 -11.71 -5.29 -11.82
CA ILE A 81 -10.86 -4.13 -11.54
C ILE A 81 -11.68 -2.85 -11.64
N ALA A 82 -12.56 -2.72 -12.64
CA ALA A 82 -13.46 -1.58 -12.74
C ALA A 82 -14.36 -1.48 -11.50
N THR A 83 -14.76 -2.61 -10.93
CA THR A 83 -15.56 -2.65 -9.69
C THR A 83 -14.74 -2.24 -8.47
N ILE A 84 -13.51 -2.75 -8.31
CA ILE A 84 -12.58 -2.33 -7.23
C ILE A 84 -12.37 -0.81 -7.31
N VAL A 85 -12.07 -0.34 -8.52
CA VAL A 85 -11.71 1.04 -8.80
C VAL A 85 -12.92 1.98 -8.71
N LYS A 86 -14.14 1.55 -9.04
CA LYS A 86 -15.36 2.34 -8.79
C LYS A 86 -15.69 2.47 -7.32
N ASN A 87 -15.37 1.46 -6.51
CA ASN A 87 -15.60 1.48 -5.06
C ASN A 87 -14.48 2.23 -4.32
N ALA A 88 -13.26 2.22 -4.84
CA ALA A 88 -12.22 3.14 -4.42
C ALA A 88 -12.55 4.52 -4.99
N SER A 89 -13.04 5.47 -4.19
CA SER A 89 -13.56 6.78 -4.62
C SER A 89 -12.52 7.74 -5.25
N PHE A 90 -11.62 7.24 -6.09
CA PHE A 90 -10.31 7.78 -6.37
C PHE A 90 -9.95 7.85 -7.85
N PHE A 91 -10.61 7.09 -8.72
CA PHE A 91 -10.27 7.00 -10.13
C PHE A 91 -11.45 7.35 -11.03
N ASP A 92 -11.20 8.19 -12.03
CA ASP A 92 -12.11 8.48 -13.14
C ASP A 92 -11.91 7.47 -14.30
N GLU A 93 -12.84 7.40 -15.25
CA GLU A 93 -12.79 6.44 -16.37
C GLU A 93 -11.52 6.54 -17.22
N ASP A 94 -10.96 7.75 -17.40
CA ASP A 94 -9.69 7.93 -18.11
C ASP A 94 -8.49 7.38 -17.32
N GLN A 95 -8.53 7.46 -15.98
CA GLN A 95 -7.46 6.91 -15.13
C GLN A 95 -7.54 5.38 -15.05
N LEU A 96 -8.73 4.81 -15.23
CA LEU A 96 -8.92 3.37 -15.39
C LEU A 96 -8.22 2.84 -16.64
N VAL A 97 -8.33 3.53 -17.77
CA VAL A 97 -7.65 3.13 -19.02
C VAL A 97 -6.13 3.15 -18.83
N LEU A 98 -5.59 4.19 -18.19
CA LEU A 98 -4.17 4.28 -17.86
C LEU A 98 -3.72 3.19 -16.89
N LEU A 99 -4.58 2.81 -15.93
CA LEU A 99 -4.30 1.70 -15.02
C LEU A 99 -4.24 0.37 -15.78
N TYR A 100 -5.16 0.11 -16.71
CA TYR A 100 -5.16 -1.12 -17.50
C TYR A 100 -3.92 -1.23 -18.40
N ASP A 101 -3.52 -0.12 -19.03
CA ASP A 101 -2.30 -0.04 -19.84
C ASP A 101 -1.05 -0.28 -18.97
N HIS A 102 -1.00 0.35 -17.79
CA HIS A 102 0.10 0.19 -16.84
C HIS A 102 0.24 -1.25 -16.29
N LEU A 103 -0.88 -1.95 -16.14
CA LEU A 103 -0.92 -3.32 -15.64
C LEU A 103 -0.57 -4.37 -16.71
N ASP A 104 -0.44 -3.97 -17.99
CA ASP A 104 -0.32 -4.84 -19.18
C ASP A 104 -1.44 -5.90 -19.23
N LEU A 105 -2.67 -5.49 -18.93
CA LEU A 105 -3.81 -6.39 -18.79
C LEU A 105 -4.28 -6.93 -20.15
N LYS A 106 -3.75 -8.10 -20.54
CA LYS A 106 -4.16 -8.83 -21.74
C LYS A 106 -5.61 -9.37 -21.64
N ASP A 107 -5.94 -10.06 -20.56
CA ASP A 107 -7.32 -10.56 -20.28
C ASP A 107 -7.59 -10.64 -18.76
N GLU A 108 -6.70 -11.27 -18.02
CA GLU A 108 -6.80 -11.47 -16.56
C GLU A 108 -5.45 -11.21 -15.89
N ILE A 109 -5.48 -10.80 -14.62
CA ILE A 109 -4.30 -10.63 -13.76
C ILE A 109 -4.53 -11.37 -12.45
N ASP A 110 -3.50 -12.01 -11.90
CA ASP A 110 -3.58 -12.63 -10.58
C ASP A 110 -3.82 -11.56 -9.50
N ILE A 111 -4.62 -11.85 -8.47
CA ILE A 111 -4.91 -10.91 -7.38
C ILE A 111 -3.63 -10.44 -6.70
N GLU A 112 -2.67 -11.33 -6.46
CA GLU A 112 -1.40 -10.97 -5.83
C GLU A 112 -0.56 -10.07 -6.76
N ASP A 113 -0.55 -10.36 -8.06
CA ASP A 113 0.17 -9.54 -9.06
C ASP A 113 -0.48 -8.16 -9.21
N PHE A 114 -1.81 -8.09 -9.15
CA PHE A 114 -2.57 -6.84 -9.14
C PHE A 114 -2.24 -6.02 -7.91
N VAL A 115 -2.31 -6.60 -6.70
CA VAL A 115 -1.99 -5.87 -5.47
C VAL A 115 -0.53 -5.42 -5.49
N LYS A 116 0.40 -6.28 -5.94
CA LYS A 116 1.80 -5.88 -6.10
C LYS A 116 1.96 -4.72 -7.09
N LYS A 117 1.33 -4.73 -8.26
CA LYS A 117 1.51 -3.64 -9.24
C LYS A 117 0.78 -2.35 -8.84
N VAL A 118 -0.39 -2.44 -8.21
CA VAL A 118 -1.19 -1.27 -7.82
C VAL A 118 -0.71 -0.66 -6.49
N CYS A 119 -0.31 -1.49 -5.53
CA CYS A 119 0.31 -1.01 -4.29
C CYS A 119 1.80 -0.66 -4.47
N ILE A 120 2.41 -0.99 -5.60
CA ILE A 120 3.80 -0.66 -5.91
C ILE A 120 3.90 0.05 -7.27
N LYS A 121 3.76 1.39 -7.28
CA LYS A 121 4.66 2.28 -8.05
C LYS A 121 4.42 3.76 -7.80
N GLN A 122 5.44 4.46 -7.29
CA GLN A 122 6.09 5.55 -8.03
C GLN A 122 7.59 5.46 -7.72
N GLU A 123 8.37 4.97 -8.68
CA GLU A 123 9.80 5.31 -8.77
C GLU A 123 9.88 6.78 -9.20
N ILE A 124 10.62 7.61 -8.45
CA ILE A 124 11.14 8.92 -8.88
C ILE A 124 12.65 8.86 -8.77
#